data_AF-A0A7W7WL56-F1
#
_entry.id   AF-A0A7W7WL56-F1
#
_cell.length_a   1.000
_cell.length_b   1.000
_cell.length_c   1.000
_cell.angle_alpha   90.00
_cell.angle_beta   90.00
_cell.angle_gamma   90.00
#
_symmetry.space_group_name_H-M   'P 1'
#
loop_
_entity.id
_entity.type
_entity.pdbx_description
1 polymer ?
#
loop_
_entity_poly.entity_id
_entity_poly.type
_entity_poly.pdbx_seq_one_letter_code
_entity_poly.pdbx_strand_id
1 'polypeptide(L)'
;MVKGILGKIGRRGATAVAVAAMAAGGVGLSTGDASAVGWYYLNNHATNHGVGVYSQPYSWSAKTTGDLWSYSWSGDAVDMRCWTRGENINNGGNVWYKVNTVYSASYGYWSGTAYVYGAFADGNWNFHVPTVPEC
;
A
#
# COMPACT_ATOMS: atom_id res chain seq x y z
N MET A 1 25.68 -40.59 57.65
CA MET A 1 26.39 -39.31 57.41
C MET A 1 25.47 -38.45 56.55
N VAL A 2 24.74 -37.50 57.14
CA VAL A 2 23.77 -36.64 56.42
C VAL A 2 24.03 -35.18 56.81
N LYS A 3 24.56 -34.40 55.85
CA LYS A 3 24.60 -32.92 55.85
C LYS A 3 23.24 -32.46 55.32
N GLY A 4 22.44 -31.66 56.05
CA GLY A 4 22.55 -30.19 56.13
C GLY A 4 22.08 -29.57 54.80
N ILE A 5 21.07 -28.71 54.73
CA ILE A 5 21.17 -27.29 55.11
C ILE A 5 19.76 -26.64 55.11
N LEU A 6 19.53 -25.83 56.16
CA LEU A 6 18.41 -24.89 56.35
C LEU A 6 18.32 -23.81 55.24
N GLY A 7 17.10 -23.34 54.97
CA GLY A 7 16.87 -22.14 54.15
C GLY A 7 15.55 -21.40 54.42
N LYS A 8 15.40 -20.86 55.64
CA LYS A 8 14.65 -19.65 56.08
C LYS A 8 13.40 -19.16 55.31
N ILE A 9 12.25 -19.25 56.00
CA ILE A 9 11.30 -18.18 56.39
C ILE A 9 11.27 -16.88 55.55
N GLY A 10 10.09 -16.55 55.02
CA GLY A 10 9.63 -15.18 54.71
C GLY A 10 8.12 -15.15 54.40
N ARG A 11 7.26 -15.30 55.42
CA ARG A 11 6.34 -14.26 55.95
C ARG A 11 5.74 -13.27 54.94
N ARG A 12 4.41 -13.42 54.77
CA ARG A 12 3.33 -12.42 54.88
C ARG A 12 3.45 -11.12 54.07
N GLY A 13 2.39 -10.81 53.31
CA GLY A 13 2.06 -9.43 52.99
C GLY A 13 1.05 -9.30 51.87
N ALA A 14 -0.17 -8.92 52.23
CA ALA A 14 -1.28 -8.62 51.35
C ALA A 14 -1.08 -7.30 50.56
N THR A 15 -2.11 -6.94 49.78
CA THR A 15 -2.39 -5.63 49.11
C THR A 15 -1.73 -5.45 47.73
N ALA A 16 -2.38 -4.89 46.70
CA ALA A 16 -3.60 -4.09 46.64
C ALA A 16 -4.33 -4.32 45.30
N VAL A 17 -5.67 -4.28 45.36
CA VAL A 17 -6.54 -4.06 44.21
C VAL A 17 -6.36 -2.60 43.76
N ALA A 18 -5.93 -2.39 42.52
CA ALA A 18 -6.02 -1.10 41.85
C ALA A 18 -6.89 -1.26 40.61
N VAL A 19 -8.18 -0.95 40.76
CA VAL A 19 -9.07 -0.67 39.63
C VAL A 19 -8.71 0.73 39.16
N ALA A 20 -7.88 0.82 38.12
CA ALA A 20 -7.72 2.05 37.36
C ALA A 20 -8.69 1.98 36.18
N ALA A 21 -9.82 2.67 36.31
CA ALA A 21 -10.72 2.97 35.20
C ALA A 21 -9.95 3.83 34.19
N MET A 22 -9.44 3.18 33.14
CA MET A 22 -8.80 3.88 32.03
C MET A 22 -9.91 4.49 31.19
N ALA A 23 -9.98 5.81 31.25
CA ALA A 23 -10.94 6.64 30.56
C ALA A 23 -11.08 6.24 29.08
N ALA A 24 -12.33 6.15 28.62
CA ALA A 24 -12.70 6.06 27.22
C ALA A 24 -12.26 7.34 26.50
N GLY A 25 -10.97 7.42 26.15
CA GLY A 25 -10.47 8.34 25.15
C GLY A 25 -10.85 7.79 23.80
N GLY A 26 -11.97 8.26 23.24
CA GLY A 26 -12.31 8.06 21.85
C GLY A 26 -11.21 8.68 20.99
N VAL A 27 -10.20 7.88 20.65
CA VAL A 27 -9.32 8.19 19.54
C VAL A 27 -10.23 8.12 18.32
N GLY A 28 -10.64 9.28 17.83
CA GLY A 28 -11.12 9.41 16.48
C GLY A 28 -9.98 8.97 15.57
N LEU A 29 -9.95 7.66 15.28
CA LEU A 29 -9.27 7.13 14.13
C LEU A 29 -9.92 7.89 12.97
N SER A 30 -9.21 8.89 12.44
CA SER A 30 -9.46 9.34 11.09
C SER A 30 -9.38 8.06 10.26
N THR A 31 -10.54 7.55 9.86
CA THR A 31 -10.72 6.55 8.83
C THR A 31 -10.29 7.21 7.53
N GLY A 32 -9.01 7.53 7.40
CA GLY A 32 -8.39 7.58 6.09
C GLY A 32 -8.26 6.14 5.68
N ASP A 33 -8.79 5.80 4.52
CA ASP A 33 -8.72 4.46 3.95
C ASP A 33 -7.26 4.00 3.90
N ALA A 34 -6.83 3.27 4.93
CA ALA A 34 -5.56 2.57 4.96
C ALA A 34 -5.71 1.27 4.15
N SER A 35 -6.22 1.38 2.94
CA SER A 35 -5.96 0.40 1.90
C SER A 35 -4.53 0.69 1.42
N ALA A 36 -3.56 0.11 2.12
CA ALA A 36 -2.27 -0.14 1.49
C ALA A 36 -2.48 -1.34 0.57
N VAL A 37 -2.89 -1.09 -0.67
CA VAL A 37 -2.76 -2.11 -1.72
C VAL A 37 -1.27 -2.24 -1.91
N GLY A 38 -0.67 -3.24 -1.26
CA GLY A 38 0.77 -3.45 -1.31
C GLY A 38 1.27 -3.58 -2.75
N TRP A 39 2.59 -3.74 -2.90
CA TRP A 39 3.22 -3.86 -4.21
C TRP A 39 2.44 -4.74 -5.20
N TYR A 40 2.00 -4.12 -6.28
CA TYR A 40 1.35 -4.78 -7.40
C TYR A 40 2.34 -4.91 -8.55
N TYR A 41 2.70 -6.14 -8.89
CA TYR A 41 3.52 -6.43 -10.06
C TYR A 41 2.67 -6.35 -11.33
N LEU A 42 3.13 -5.56 -12.31
CA LEU A 42 2.38 -5.30 -13.54
C LEU A 42 2.25 -6.55 -14.42
N ASN A 43 3.13 -7.54 -14.26
CA ASN A 43 3.02 -8.81 -14.96
C ASN A 43 1.88 -9.72 -14.46
N ASN A 44 1.27 -9.45 -13.29
CA ASN A 44 0.14 -10.22 -12.77
C ASN A 44 -1.07 -10.20 -13.73
N HIS A 45 -1.33 -9.04 -14.35
CA HIS A 45 -2.34 -8.86 -15.40
C HIS A 45 -1.73 -8.04 -16.54
N ALA A 46 -0.73 -8.63 -17.19
CA ALA A 46 0.00 -7.98 -18.27
C ALA A 46 -0.93 -7.54 -19.41
N THR A 47 -0.76 -6.30 -19.85
CA THR A 47 -1.57 -5.69 -20.92
C THR A 47 -0.83 -5.58 -22.25
N ASN A 48 0.47 -5.88 -22.25
CA ASN A 48 1.41 -5.65 -23.35
C ASN A 48 1.57 -4.16 -23.73
N HIS A 49 1.44 -3.26 -22.75
CA HIS A 49 1.65 -1.83 -22.93
C HIS A 49 2.80 -1.28 -22.08
N GLY A 50 3.39 -0.19 -22.57
CA GLY A 50 4.18 0.71 -21.73
C GLY A 50 3.25 1.54 -20.83
N VAL A 51 3.63 1.71 -19.57
CA VAL A 51 2.82 2.37 -18.55
C VAL A 51 3.54 3.64 -18.12
N GLY A 52 3.01 4.78 -18.56
CA GLY A 52 3.56 6.06 -18.16
C GLY A 52 3.22 6.42 -16.72
N VAL A 53 4.17 7.08 -16.05
CA VAL A 53 4.05 7.54 -14.66
C VAL A 53 4.01 9.07 -14.65
N TYR A 54 2.86 9.64 -14.31
CA TYR A 54 2.56 11.07 -14.51
C TYR A 54 2.27 11.80 -13.19
N SER A 55 2.49 13.11 -13.15
CA SER A 55 2.24 13.93 -11.95
C SER A 55 0.74 14.15 -11.68
N GLN A 56 -0.11 13.97 -12.69
CA GLN A 56 -1.56 14.10 -12.64
C GLN A 56 -2.20 13.02 -13.53
N PRO A 57 -3.50 12.69 -13.38
CA PRO A 57 -4.17 11.61 -14.12
C PRO A 57 -4.52 12.00 -15.57
N TYR A 58 -3.54 12.56 -16.29
CA TYR A 58 -3.64 12.93 -17.70
C TYR A 58 -2.31 12.68 -18.41
N SER A 59 -2.35 12.15 -19.62
CA SER A 59 -1.17 11.80 -20.43
C SER A 59 -0.34 13.02 -20.86
N TRP A 60 -0.94 14.21 -20.91
CA TRP A 60 -0.25 15.46 -21.21
C TRP A 60 0.46 16.08 -20.00
N SER A 61 0.32 15.49 -18.81
CA SER A 61 0.99 15.95 -17.60
C SER A 61 2.47 15.60 -17.63
N ALA A 62 3.27 16.27 -16.80
CA ALA A 62 4.69 15.93 -16.65
C ALA A 62 4.87 14.48 -16.18
N LYS A 63 5.82 13.75 -16.77
CA LYS A 63 6.26 12.45 -16.26
C LYS A 63 7.07 12.65 -14.99
N THR A 64 6.87 11.79 -14.00
CA THR A 64 7.62 11.84 -12.74
C THR A 64 8.83 10.92 -12.73
N THR A 65 8.82 9.89 -13.57
CA THR A 65 9.92 8.94 -13.77
C THR A 65 9.79 8.28 -15.16
N GLY A 66 10.69 7.33 -15.46
CA GLY A 66 10.66 6.54 -16.68
C GLY A 66 9.40 5.67 -16.79
N ASP A 67 9.09 5.25 -18.02
CA ASP A 67 7.94 4.39 -18.28
C ASP A 67 8.18 2.99 -17.73
N LEU A 68 7.12 2.41 -17.17
CA LEU A 68 7.10 1.03 -16.72
C LEU A 68 6.59 0.13 -17.85
N TRP A 69 6.68 -1.17 -17.63
CA TRP A 69 6.28 -2.17 -18.61
C TRP A 69 5.27 -3.16 -18.03
N SER A 70 4.09 -3.29 -18.64
CA SER A 70 3.08 -4.29 -18.29
C SER A 70 3.13 -5.45 -19.28
N TYR A 71 4.24 -6.19 -19.28
CA TYR A 71 4.41 -7.44 -20.04
C TYR A 71 4.54 -8.62 -19.10
N SER A 72 4.24 -9.82 -19.59
CA SER A 72 4.35 -11.07 -18.82
C SER A 72 5.74 -11.34 -18.25
N TRP A 73 6.79 -10.82 -18.90
CA TRP A 73 8.18 -10.93 -18.50
C TRP A 73 8.71 -9.73 -17.69
N SER A 74 7.89 -8.69 -17.51
CA SER A 74 8.31 -7.49 -16.77
C SER A 74 8.42 -7.77 -15.28
N GLY A 75 9.42 -7.17 -14.64
CA GLY A 75 9.57 -7.13 -13.18
C GLY A 75 9.02 -5.85 -12.55
N ASP A 76 8.39 -4.98 -13.34
CA ASP A 76 7.95 -3.66 -12.87
C ASP A 76 6.73 -3.77 -11.96
N ALA A 77 6.69 -2.90 -10.94
CA ALA A 77 5.67 -2.92 -9.91
C ALA A 77 5.31 -1.51 -9.45
N VAL A 78 4.13 -1.38 -8.87
CA VAL A 78 3.61 -0.11 -8.32
C VAL A 78 2.99 -0.32 -6.94
N ASP A 79 3.16 0.65 -6.04
CA ASP A 79 2.46 0.73 -4.75
C ASP A 79 1.20 1.60 -4.95
N MET A 80 0.07 0.96 -5.24
CA MET A 80 -1.21 1.61 -5.50
C MET A 80 -1.88 2.03 -4.20
N ARG A 81 -2.45 3.24 -4.17
CA ARG A 81 -3.15 3.76 -2.98
C ARG A 81 -4.65 3.82 -3.16
N CYS A 82 -5.08 4.42 -4.26
CA CYS A 82 -6.47 4.59 -4.62
C CYS A 82 -6.58 4.81 -6.13
N TRP A 83 -7.78 4.70 -6.67
CA TRP A 83 -8.07 5.02 -8.06
C TRP A 83 -8.85 6.33 -8.15
N THR A 84 -8.69 7.06 -9.25
CA THR A 84 -9.47 8.27 -9.53
C THR A 84 -9.85 8.33 -10.99
N ARG A 85 -10.75 9.25 -11.34
CA ARG A 85 -11.12 9.52 -12.73
C ARG A 85 -10.22 10.59 -13.34
N GLY A 86 -9.76 10.34 -14.55
CA GLY A 86 -8.89 11.24 -15.31
C GLY A 86 -9.20 11.23 -16.79
N GLU A 87 -8.15 11.36 -17.62
CA GLU A 87 -8.27 11.23 -19.07
C GLU A 87 -8.75 9.83 -19.49
N ASN A 88 -9.55 9.77 -20.56
CA ASN A 88 -9.87 8.53 -21.25
C ASN A 88 -8.99 8.40 -22.50
N ILE A 89 -8.09 7.41 -22.51
CA ILE A 89 -7.13 7.19 -23.60
C ILE A 89 -7.59 6.01 -24.43
N ASN A 90 -7.68 6.18 -25.75
CA ASN A 90 -8.04 5.11 -26.70
C ASN A 90 -9.30 4.31 -26.34
N ASN A 91 -10.28 4.98 -25.71
CA ASN A 91 -11.52 4.36 -25.23
C ASN A 91 -11.31 3.21 -24.22
N GLY A 92 -10.19 3.21 -23.49
CA GLY A 92 -9.86 2.23 -22.44
C GLY A 92 -10.52 2.52 -21.08
N GLY A 93 -11.33 3.56 -20.99
CA GLY A 93 -11.93 4.05 -19.75
C GLY A 93 -11.14 5.20 -19.15
N ASN A 94 -11.60 5.75 -18.03
CA ASN A 94 -11.02 6.95 -17.43
C ASN A 94 -10.40 6.70 -16.05
N VAL A 95 -9.95 5.48 -15.79
CA VAL A 95 -9.43 5.07 -14.48
C VAL A 95 -7.92 5.25 -14.42
N TRP A 96 -7.46 5.90 -13.34
CA TRP A 96 -6.05 6.14 -13.04
C TRP A 96 -5.74 5.73 -11.61
N TYR A 97 -4.66 4.99 -11.40
CA TYR A 97 -4.22 4.64 -10.06
C TYR A 97 -3.24 5.67 -9.54
N LYS A 98 -3.54 6.23 -8.37
CA LYS A 98 -2.59 7.03 -7.60
C LYS A 98 -1.58 6.11 -6.93
N VAL A 99 -0.30 6.34 -7.19
CA VAL A 99 0.82 5.55 -6.68
C VAL A 99 1.76 6.42 -5.86
N ASN A 100 2.36 5.86 -4.82
CA ASN A 100 3.35 6.57 -3.97
C ASN A 100 4.78 6.09 -4.20
N THR A 101 4.93 4.89 -4.76
CA THR A 101 6.21 4.29 -5.08
C THR A 101 6.04 3.46 -6.34
N VAL A 102 7.04 3.47 -7.21
CA VAL A 102 7.14 2.53 -8.32
C VAL A 102 8.50 1.86 -8.31
N TYR A 103 8.54 0.64 -8.82
CA TYR A 103 9.75 -0.10 -9.08
C TYR A 103 9.80 -0.45 -10.56
N SER A 104 10.90 -0.10 -11.20
CA SER A 104 11.21 -0.54 -12.55
C SER A 104 12.46 -1.42 -12.52
N ALA A 105 12.43 -2.54 -13.23
CA ALA A 105 13.62 -3.36 -13.46
C ALA A 105 14.70 -2.59 -14.26
N SER A 106 14.30 -1.58 -15.06
CA SER A 106 15.22 -0.75 -15.84
C SER A 106 15.76 0.46 -15.08
N TYR A 107 14.95 1.07 -14.20
CA TYR A 107 15.27 2.36 -13.58
C TYR A 107 15.41 2.32 -12.05
N GLY A 108 15.06 1.20 -11.41
CA GLY A 108 15.07 1.05 -9.96
C GLY A 108 13.83 1.68 -9.30
N TYR A 109 13.99 2.09 -8.04
CA TYR A 109 12.90 2.66 -7.24
C TYR A 109 12.73 4.15 -7.49
N TRP A 110 11.48 4.58 -7.56
CA TRP A 110 11.09 5.98 -7.46
C TRP A 110 10.01 6.14 -6.41
N SER A 111 10.04 7.24 -5.66
CA SER A 111 9.05 7.56 -4.62
C SER A 111 8.54 8.98 -4.77
N GLY A 112 7.25 9.15 -4.53
CA GLY A 112 6.50 10.39 -4.71
C GLY A 112 5.07 10.09 -5.15
N THR A 113 4.19 11.09 -5.10
CA THR A 113 2.85 10.91 -5.65
C THR A 113 2.88 11.00 -7.17
N ALA A 114 2.36 9.97 -7.84
CA ALA A 114 2.15 9.95 -9.27
C ALA A 114 0.88 9.19 -9.63
N TYR A 115 0.56 9.14 -10.92
CA TYR A 115 -0.59 8.47 -11.48
C TYR A 115 -0.16 7.59 -12.65
N VAL A 116 -0.73 6.39 -12.72
CA VAL A 116 -0.59 5.45 -13.83
C VAL A 116 -1.95 5.14 -14.42
N TYR A 117 -2.03 5.01 -15.75
CA TYR A 117 -3.31 4.73 -16.42
C TYR A 117 -3.71 3.28 -16.24
N GLY A 118 -4.90 3.03 -15.66
CA GLY A 118 -5.31 1.69 -15.22
C GLY A 118 -5.39 0.69 -16.37
N ALA A 119 -5.95 1.09 -17.51
CA ALA A 119 -6.10 0.19 -18.65
C ALA A 119 -4.76 -0.31 -19.20
N PHE A 120 -3.68 0.48 -19.07
CA PHE A 120 -2.34 0.06 -19.49
C PHE A 120 -1.59 -0.65 -18.36
N ALA A 121 -1.82 -0.28 -17.10
CA ALA A 121 -1.17 -0.92 -15.96
C ALA A 121 -1.61 -2.39 -15.82
N ASP A 122 -2.92 -2.64 -15.80
CA ASP A 122 -3.50 -3.95 -15.49
C ASP A 122 -4.83 -4.22 -16.19
N GLY A 123 -5.18 -3.45 -17.21
CA GLY A 123 -6.47 -3.59 -17.89
C GLY A 123 -7.66 -3.15 -17.04
N ASN A 124 -7.44 -2.26 -16.06
CA ASN A 124 -8.41 -1.87 -15.03
C ASN A 124 -8.79 -3.01 -14.07
N TRP A 125 -7.98 -4.05 -13.94
CA TRP A 125 -8.27 -5.18 -13.06
C TRP A 125 -8.47 -4.74 -11.60
N ASN A 126 -7.52 -3.99 -11.03
CA ASN A 126 -7.59 -3.53 -9.64
C ASN A 126 -8.71 -2.55 -9.35
N PHE A 127 -9.30 -1.92 -10.38
CA PHE A 127 -10.52 -1.12 -10.23
C PHE A 127 -11.78 -1.99 -10.11
N HIS A 128 -11.81 -3.15 -10.78
CA HIS A 128 -12.95 -4.06 -10.74
C HIS A 128 -12.93 -5.03 -9.55
N VAL A 129 -11.76 -5.28 -8.97
CA VAL A 129 -11.65 -5.96 -7.68
C VAL A 129 -11.68 -4.93 -6.54
N PRO A 130 -12.41 -5.17 -5.44
CA PRO A 130 -12.57 -4.19 -4.36
C PRO A 130 -11.32 -4.06 -3.47
N THR A 131 -10.12 -4.14 -4.04
CA THR A 131 -8.84 -4.02 -3.35
C THR A 131 -8.34 -2.59 -3.31
N VAL A 132 -8.53 -1.80 -4.38
CA VAL A 132 -8.14 -0.39 -4.45
C VAL A 132 -9.39 0.50 -4.27
N PRO A 133 -9.46 1.37 -3.24
CA PRO A 133 -10.57 2.29 -3.03
C PRO A 133 -10.48 3.49 -3.98
N GLU A 134 -11.58 4.24 -4.07
CA GLU A 134 -11.59 5.53 -4.76
C GLU A 134 -10.81 6.58 -3.96
N CYS A 135 -10.08 7.47 -4.66
CA CYS A 135 -9.61 8.75 -4.15
C CYS A 135 -10.75 9.78 -4.32
#